data_AF-A0AAN7SEX1-F1
#
_entry.id   AF-A0AAN7SEX1-F1
#
_cell.length_a   1.000
_cell.length_b   1.000
_cell.length_c   1.000
_cell.angle_alpha   90.00
_cell.angle_beta   90.00
_cell.angle_gamma   90.00
#
_symmetry.space_group_name_H-M   'P 1'
#
loop_
_entity.id
_entity.type
_entity.pdbx_description
1 polymer ?
#
loop_
_entity_poly.entity_id
_entity_poly.type
_entity_poly.pdbx_seq_one_letter_code
_entity_poly.pdbx_strand_id
1 'polypeptide(L)'
;MFKILVVLCSVVVVYSQDSTFVQVRDKFRSILAENREECLAKTKADPDLIERFVADFHFPKNEELKCYIECITLKTNFITEDLKIHGEVLKSRSPKEAEHVIDEIIDKCQGVGSGTNCDKAYDILKCLYTGLRDTLQKKE
;
A
#
# COMPACT_ATOMS: atom_id res chain seq x y z
N MET A 1 -39.60 -1.94 -32.76
CA MET A 1 -39.64 -1.22 -31.46
C MET A 1 -39.42 -2.26 -30.35
N PHE A 2 -38.69 -1.92 -29.26
CA PHE A 2 -38.13 -2.81 -28.21
C PHE A 2 -36.73 -3.44 -28.45
N LYS A 3 -35.76 -2.65 -28.96
CA LYS A 3 -34.32 -2.98 -28.84
C LYS A 3 -33.54 -2.03 -27.91
N ILE A 4 -34.22 -1.14 -27.19
CA ILE A 4 -33.61 -0.07 -26.37
C ILE A 4 -34.00 -0.24 -24.88
N LEU A 5 -34.03 -1.47 -24.37
CA LEU A 5 -34.28 -1.72 -22.93
C LEU A 5 -33.14 -2.47 -22.21
N VAL A 6 -32.13 -2.97 -22.92
CA VAL A 6 -31.06 -3.79 -22.32
C VAL A 6 -29.78 -2.99 -22.07
N VAL A 7 -29.64 -1.80 -22.65
CA VAL A 7 -28.38 -1.02 -22.63
C VAL A 7 -28.26 -0.12 -21.38
N LEU A 8 -29.34 0.12 -20.64
CA LEU A 8 -29.32 0.99 -19.45
C LEU A 8 -28.95 0.27 -18.15
N CYS A 9 -29.02 -1.06 -18.09
CA CYS A 9 -28.59 -1.82 -16.90
C CYS A 9 -27.11 -2.23 -16.93
N SER A 10 -26.47 -2.29 -18.10
CA SER A 10 -25.06 -2.72 -18.20
C SER A 10 -24.05 -1.61 -17.93
N VAL A 11 -24.44 -0.33 -17.99
CA VAL A 11 -23.54 0.80 -17.71
C VAL A 11 -23.37 1.05 -16.20
N VAL A 12 -24.28 0.53 -15.35
CA VAL A 12 -24.17 0.71 -13.88
C VAL A 12 -23.20 -0.30 -13.26
N VAL A 13 -22.93 -1.43 -13.91
CA VAL A 13 -22.14 -2.53 -13.32
C VAL A 13 -20.63 -2.23 -13.26
N VAL A 14 -20.12 -1.26 -14.03
CA VAL A 14 -18.67 -1.01 -14.14
C VAL A 14 -18.14 0.00 -13.09
N TYR A 15 -19.01 0.65 -12.30
CA TYR A 15 -18.57 1.79 -11.46
C TYR A 15 -18.36 1.50 -9.97
N SER A 16 -18.71 0.33 -9.43
CA SER A 16 -18.78 0.15 -7.97
C SER A 16 -17.65 -0.64 -7.31
N GLN A 17 -16.65 -1.11 -8.06
CA GLN A 17 -15.81 -2.23 -7.62
C GLN A 17 -14.43 -1.80 -7.05
N ASP A 18 -13.77 -0.74 -7.55
CA ASP A 18 -12.47 -0.28 -7.00
C ASP A 18 -12.47 0.31 -5.55
N SER A 19 -13.61 0.33 -4.84
CA SER A 19 -13.75 1.07 -3.57
C SER A 19 -12.83 0.59 -2.45
N THR A 20 -12.57 -0.71 -2.30
CA THR A 20 -11.78 -1.23 -1.17
C THR A 20 -10.30 -0.90 -1.31
N PHE A 21 -9.72 -1.11 -2.49
CA PHE A 21 -8.31 -0.79 -2.71
C PHE A 21 -8.06 0.73 -2.67
N VAL A 22 -8.99 1.53 -3.19
CA VAL A 22 -8.95 2.99 -3.04
C VAL A 22 -8.94 3.40 -1.56
N GLN A 23 -9.78 2.77 -0.73
CA GLN A 23 -9.81 3.04 0.72
C GLN A 23 -8.50 2.62 1.43
N VAL A 24 -7.94 1.46 1.09
CA VAL A 24 -6.62 1.02 1.61
C VAL A 24 -5.55 2.06 1.29
N ARG A 25 -5.54 2.50 0.03
CA ARG A 25 -4.64 3.54 -0.44
C ARG A 25 -4.82 4.83 0.35
N ASP A 26 -6.04 5.34 0.47
CA ASP A 26 -6.30 6.63 1.12
C ASP A 26 -5.93 6.57 2.62
N LYS A 27 -6.16 5.42 3.25
CA LYS A 27 -5.72 5.16 4.61
C LYS A 27 -4.19 5.16 4.74
N PHE A 28 -3.48 4.53 3.80
CA PHE A 28 -2.03 4.57 3.75
C PHE A 28 -1.48 6.00 3.55
N ARG A 29 -2.11 6.80 2.69
CA ARG A 29 -1.74 8.22 2.49
C ARG A 29 -1.88 9.03 3.78
N SER A 30 -2.96 8.80 4.54
CA SER A 30 -3.17 9.46 5.83
C SER A 30 -2.07 9.11 6.83
N ILE A 31 -1.73 7.82 6.94
CA ILE A 31 -0.65 7.34 7.82
C ILE A 31 0.72 7.92 7.44
N LEU A 32 0.99 8.06 6.14
CA LEU A 32 2.19 8.72 5.65
C LEU A 32 2.26 10.19 6.06
N ALA A 33 1.15 10.92 5.95
CA ALA A 33 1.08 12.34 6.30
C ALA A 33 1.40 12.58 7.79
N GLU A 34 0.93 11.72 8.68
CA GLU A 34 1.18 11.79 10.14
C GLU A 34 2.67 11.72 10.51
N ASN A 35 3.48 11.01 9.71
CA ASN A 35 4.88 10.72 10.01
C ASN A 35 5.86 11.40 9.04
N ARG A 36 5.34 12.24 8.14
CA ARG A 36 6.07 12.76 6.98
C ARG A 36 7.26 13.63 7.37
N GLU A 37 7.03 14.65 8.19
CA GLU A 37 8.06 15.66 8.50
C GLU A 37 9.29 15.04 9.16
N GLU A 38 9.06 14.13 10.12
CA GLU A 38 10.15 13.45 10.83
C GLU A 38 10.96 12.56 9.86
N CYS A 39 10.30 11.76 9.04
CA CYS A 39 10.98 10.87 8.11
C CYS A 39 11.70 11.64 6.98
N LEU A 40 11.14 12.76 6.50
CA LEU A 40 11.85 13.67 5.59
C LEU A 40 13.11 14.26 6.25
N ALA A 41 12.99 14.73 7.49
CA ALA A 41 14.12 15.31 8.22
C ALA A 41 15.27 14.31 8.42
N LYS A 42 14.95 13.04 8.70
CA LYS A 42 15.92 11.95 8.90
C LYS A 42 16.60 11.50 7.61
N THR A 43 15.85 11.37 6.52
CA THR A 43 16.31 10.68 5.30
C THR A 43 16.76 11.63 4.20
N LYS A 44 16.35 12.91 4.29
CA LYS A 44 16.59 13.92 3.25
C LYS A 44 15.98 13.55 1.90
N ALA A 45 14.97 12.67 1.89
CA ALA A 45 14.24 12.32 0.67
C ALA A 45 13.59 13.55 0.04
N ASP A 46 13.58 13.59 -1.29
CA ASP A 46 12.93 14.64 -2.07
C ASP A 46 11.41 14.60 -1.81
N PRO A 47 10.81 15.68 -1.25
CA PRO A 47 9.37 15.75 -1.02
C PRO A 47 8.53 15.47 -2.27
N ASP A 48 9.01 15.83 -3.46
CA ASP A 48 8.29 15.59 -4.72
C ASP A 48 8.35 14.11 -5.15
N LEU A 49 9.41 13.39 -4.79
CA LEU A 49 9.44 11.93 -4.93
C LEU A 49 8.49 11.27 -3.95
N ILE A 50 8.39 11.78 -2.72
CA ILE A 50 7.41 11.28 -1.74
C ILE A 50 5.98 11.50 -2.27
N GLU A 51 5.65 12.69 -2.77
CA GLU A 51 4.32 12.97 -3.34
C GLU A 51 3.96 12.00 -4.47
N ARG A 52 4.87 11.77 -5.42
CA ARG A 52 4.65 10.81 -6.52
C ARG A 52 4.48 9.38 -6.00
N PHE A 53 5.26 8.99 -5.01
CA PHE A 53 5.08 7.70 -4.34
C PHE A 53 3.71 7.60 -3.66
N VAL A 54 3.27 8.62 -2.93
CA VAL A 54 1.98 8.65 -2.21
C VAL A 54 0.79 8.69 -3.18
N ALA A 55 0.89 9.49 -4.23
CA ALA A 55 -0.18 9.71 -5.20
C ALA A 55 -0.35 8.51 -6.11
N ASP A 56 0.73 8.04 -6.73
CA ASP A 56 0.66 7.06 -7.81
C ASP A 56 1.04 5.65 -7.35
N PHE A 57 1.48 5.49 -6.10
CA PHE A 57 2.14 4.27 -5.62
C PHE A 57 3.25 3.83 -6.55
N HIS A 58 3.95 4.83 -7.07
CA HIS A 58 5.13 4.64 -7.87
C HIS A 58 6.30 4.35 -6.92
N PHE A 59 6.96 3.21 -7.12
CA PHE A 59 8.12 2.80 -6.33
C PHE A 59 9.39 2.98 -7.17
N PRO A 60 9.95 4.20 -7.32
CA PRO A 60 11.23 4.40 -7.99
C PRO A 60 12.37 3.82 -7.15
N LYS A 61 13.47 3.42 -7.79
CA LYS A 61 14.67 2.91 -7.11
C LYS A 61 15.59 4.04 -6.65
N ASN A 62 15.04 5.00 -5.92
CA ASN A 62 15.81 6.08 -5.28
C ASN A 62 16.14 5.69 -3.83
N GLU A 63 17.36 5.95 -3.38
CA GLU A 63 17.80 5.43 -2.09
C GLU A 63 17.21 6.18 -0.89
N GLU A 64 17.12 7.50 -0.99
CA GLU A 64 16.52 8.31 0.07
C GLU A 64 15.04 7.95 0.26
N LEU A 65 14.31 7.65 -0.82
CA LEU A 65 12.93 7.14 -0.75
C LEU A 65 12.85 5.77 -0.07
N LYS A 66 13.77 4.84 -0.37
CA LYS A 66 13.77 3.52 0.28
C LYS A 66 13.95 3.66 1.80
N CYS A 67 14.89 4.50 2.22
CA CYS A 67 15.10 4.78 3.63
C CYS A 67 13.93 5.57 4.25
N TYR A 68 13.24 6.41 3.48
CA TYR A 68 12.00 7.04 3.92
C TYR A 68 10.90 6.01 4.18
N ILE A 69 10.77 5.01 3.31
CA ILE A 69 9.82 3.89 3.49
C ILE A 69 10.17 3.07 4.73
N GLU A 70 11.45 2.76 4.97
CA GLU A 70 11.88 2.12 6.22
C GLU A 70 11.47 2.94 7.44
N CYS A 71 11.74 4.25 7.42
CA CYS A 71 11.38 5.14 8.53
C CYS A 71 9.87 5.09 8.83
N ILE A 72 9.03 5.23 7.81
CA ILE A 72 7.57 5.21 7.97
C ILE A 72 7.11 3.86 8.50
N THR A 73 7.54 2.76 7.88
CA THR A 73 7.06 1.42 8.21
C THR A 73 7.46 0.97 9.61
N LEU A 74 8.62 1.40 10.10
CA LEU A 74 9.02 1.23 11.50
C LEU A 74 8.19 2.10 12.44
N LYS A 75 8.00 3.39 12.13
CA LYS A 75 7.22 4.32 12.95
C LYS A 75 5.77 3.91 13.12
N THR A 76 5.20 3.32 12.07
CA THR A 76 3.81 2.84 12.07
C THR A 76 3.69 1.43 12.65
N ASN A 77 4.80 0.79 13.02
CA ASN A 77 4.88 -0.62 13.40
C ASN A 77 4.30 -1.56 12.35
N PHE A 78 4.33 -1.20 11.06
CA PHE A 78 3.98 -2.13 9.97
C PHE A 78 5.03 -3.21 9.81
N ILE A 79 6.29 -2.84 10.06
CA ILE A 79 7.37 -3.78 10.25
C ILE A 79 8.03 -3.52 11.60
N THR A 80 8.64 -4.56 12.15
CA THR A 80 9.49 -4.50 13.35
C THR A 80 10.92 -4.09 12.98
N GLU A 81 11.76 -3.81 13.99
CA GLU A 81 13.19 -3.48 13.79
C GLU A 81 13.98 -4.63 13.14
N ASP A 82 13.56 -5.88 13.31
CA ASP A 82 14.10 -7.06 12.61
C ASP A 82 13.44 -7.32 11.25
N LEU A 83 12.71 -6.34 10.72
CA LEU A 83 12.08 -6.35 9.39
C LEU A 83 11.03 -7.47 9.23
N LYS A 84 10.36 -7.84 10.32
CA LYS A 84 9.18 -8.73 10.27
C LYS A 84 7.92 -7.92 10.11
N ILE A 85 7.00 -8.42 9.29
CA ILE A 85 5.73 -7.78 9.06
C ILE A 85 4.82 -8.00 10.27
N HIS A 86 4.23 -6.91 10.77
CA HIS A 86 3.34 -6.96 11.93
C HIS A 86 1.88 -7.06 11.47
N GLY A 87 1.40 -8.29 11.28
CA GLY A 87 0.09 -8.54 10.67
C GLY A 87 -1.09 -7.93 11.42
N GLU A 88 -1.09 -7.98 12.75
CA GLU A 88 -2.16 -7.39 13.57
C GLU A 88 -2.24 -5.86 13.43
N VAL A 89 -1.10 -5.19 13.26
CA VAL A 89 -1.08 -3.74 12.99
C VAL A 89 -1.59 -3.45 11.58
N LEU A 90 -1.19 -4.24 10.58
CA LEU A 90 -1.72 -4.08 9.22
C LEU A 90 -3.24 -4.27 9.17
N LYS A 91 -3.78 -5.29 9.84
CA LYS A 91 -5.23 -5.53 9.95
C LYS A 91 -5.95 -4.37 10.60
N SER A 92 -5.53 -3.99 11.81
CA SER A 92 -6.18 -2.91 12.57
C SER A 92 -6.13 -1.53 11.88
N ARG A 93 -5.14 -1.31 11.00
CA ARG A 93 -5.03 -0.06 10.22
C ARG A 93 -5.65 -0.14 8.84
N SER A 94 -6.04 -1.32 8.35
CA SER A 94 -6.68 -1.49 7.05
C SER A 94 -8.20 -1.33 7.16
N PRO A 95 -8.90 -1.01 6.05
CA PRO A 95 -10.35 -1.18 5.98
C PRO A 95 -10.76 -2.63 6.28
N LYS A 96 -11.91 -2.83 6.92
CA LYS A 96 -12.40 -4.15 7.34
C LYS A 96 -12.52 -5.12 6.17
N GLU A 97 -12.88 -4.61 5.01
CA GLU A 97 -13.05 -5.35 3.76
C GLU A 97 -11.72 -5.94 3.25
N ALA A 98 -10.57 -5.37 3.65
CA ALA A 98 -9.25 -5.87 3.28
C ALA A 98 -8.63 -6.81 4.34
N GLU A 99 -9.14 -6.84 5.58
CA GLU A 99 -8.54 -7.62 6.67
C GLU A 99 -8.35 -9.11 6.31
N HIS A 100 -9.35 -9.69 5.64
CA HIS A 100 -9.40 -11.11 5.31
C HIS A 100 -8.34 -11.59 4.29
N VAL A 101 -7.66 -10.67 3.58
CA VAL A 101 -6.59 -11.01 2.62
C VAL A 101 -5.19 -10.73 3.17
N ILE A 102 -5.08 -10.05 4.31
CA ILE A 102 -3.79 -9.58 4.82
C ILE A 102 -2.86 -10.74 5.17
N ASP A 103 -3.37 -11.79 5.82
CA ASP A 103 -2.53 -12.95 6.19
C ASP A 103 -1.94 -13.65 4.96
N GLU A 104 -2.75 -13.85 3.91
CA GLU A 104 -2.30 -14.45 2.64
C GLU A 104 -1.19 -13.60 1.98
N ILE A 105 -1.29 -12.28 2.09
CA ILE A 105 -0.32 -11.35 1.49
C ILE A 105 0.96 -11.31 2.33
N ILE A 106 0.85 -11.36 3.67
CA ILE A 106 1.99 -11.45 4.57
C ILE A 106 2.80 -12.71 4.30
N ASP A 107 2.15 -13.86 4.17
CA ASP A 107 2.82 -15.13 3.87
C ASP A 107 3.65 -15.06 2.59
N LYS A 108 3.21 -14.27 1.60
CA LYS A 108 3.94 -14.05 0.33
C LYS A 108 5.05 -13.02 0.44
N CYS A 109 4.90 -12.03 1.31
CA CYS A 109 5.79 -10.87 1.38
C CYS A 109 6.80 -10.93 2.53
N GLN A 110 6.62 -11.82 3.50
CA GLN A 110 7.53 -11.95 4.62
C GLN A 110 8.92 -12.39 4.14
N GLY A 111 9.94 -11.60 4.47
CA GLY A 111 11.33 -11.91 4.13
C GLY A 111 11.73 -11.62 2.68
N VAL A 112 10.88 -10.94 1.89
CA VAL A 112 11.28 -10.48 0.56
C VAL A 112 12.35 -9.38 0.62
N GLY A 113 13.08 -9.24 -0.48
CA GLY A 113 14.12 -8.24 -0.63
C GLY A 113 15.50 -8.69 -0.15
N SER A 114 16.51 -7.93 -0.54
CA SER A 114 17.91 -8.18 -0.20
C SER A 114 18.68 -6.87 -0.14
N GLY A 115 19.85 -6.86 0.49
CA GLY A 115 20.65 -5.65 0.66
C GLY A 115 20.43 -5.00 2.03
N THR A 116 20.37 -3.67 2.05
CA THR A 116 20.25 -2.85 3.26
C THR A 116 18.86 -2.99 3.90
N ASN A 117 18.68 -2.44 5.10
CA ASN A 117 17.36 -2.38 5.71
C ASN A 117 16.40 -1.49 4.90
N CYS A 118 16.90 -0.39 4.32
CA CYS A 118 16.13 0.46 3.40
C CYS A 118 15.61 -0.35 2.21
N ASP A 119 16.48 -1.15 1.58
CA ASP A 119 16.11 -2.02 0.44
C ASP A 119 15.00 -3.01 0.82
N LYS A 120 15.19 -3.71 1.95
CA LYS A 120 14.25 -4.73 2.41
C LYS A 120 12.89 -4.13 2.79
N ALA A 121 12.88 -3.03 3.54
CA ALA A 121 11.63 -2.37 3.92
C ALA A 121 10.86 -1.86 2.68
N TYR A 122 11.58 -1.31 1.70
CA TYR A 122 11.02 -0.92 0.41
C TYR A 122 10.39 -2.12 -0.32
N ASP A 123 11.10 -3.24 -0.43
CA ASP A 123 10.61 -4.43 -1.14
C ASP A 123 9.41 -5.07 -0.42
N ILE A 124 9.43 -5.11 0.91
CA ILE A 124 8.32 -5.56 1.73
C ILE A 124 7.07 -4.71 1.46
N LEU A 125 7.17 -3.37 1.59
CA LEU A 125 6.02 -2.50 1.40
C LEU A 125 5.48 -2.57 -0.03
N LYS A 126 6.36 -2.62 -1.02
CA LYS A 126 5.99 -2.79 -2.43
C LYS A 126 5.24 -4.11 -2.66
N CYS A 127 5.71 -5.20 -2.05
CA CYS A 127 5.07 -6.49 -2.11
C CYS A 127 3.68 -6.46 -1.47
N LEU A 128 3.55 -5.92 -0.25
CA LEU A 128 2.27 -5.80 0.47
C LEU A 128 1.24 -5.03 -0.36
N TYR A 129 1.63 -3.88 -0.90
CA TYR A 129 0.75 -3.04 -1.70
C TYR A 129 0.32 -3.73 -3.00
N THR A 130 1.27 -4.34 -3.72
CA THR A 130 1.00 -5.08 -4.96
C THR A 130 0.09 -6.28 -4.69
N GLY A 131 0.37 -7.04 -3.61
CA GLY A 131 -0.43 -8.17 -3.19
C GLY A 131 -1.86 -7.77 -2.80
N LEU A 132 -2.04 -6.64 -2.12
CA LEU A 132 -3.37 -6.11 -1.77
C LEU A 132 -4.14 -5.72 -3.02
N ARG A 133 -3.52 -4.96 -3.92
CA ARG A 133 -4.13 -4.57 -5.20
C ARG A 133 -4.59 -5.80 -5.99
N ASP A 134 -3.64 -6.70 -6.25
CA ASP A 134 -3.85 -7.81 -7.15
C ASP A 134 -4.83 -8.84 -6.56
N THR A 135 -4.88 -8.99 -5.23
CA THR A 135 -5.83 -9.89 -4.56
C THR A 135 -7.23 -9.30 -4.50
N LEU A 136 -7.36 -8.00 -4.22
CA LEU A 136 -8.67 -7.33 -4.15
C LEU A 136 -9.31 -7.18 -5.53
N GLN A 137 -8.53 -6.87 -6.57
CA GLN A 137 -9.03 -6.77 -7.95
C GLN A 137 -9.42 -8.11 -8.58
N LYS A 138 -8.92 -9.25 -8.07
CA LYS A 138 -9.29 -10.60 -8.56
C LYS A 138 -10.62 -11.12 -8.00
N LYS A 139 -11.16 -10.48 -6.96
CA LYS A 139 -12.41 -10.90 -6.30
C LYS A 139 -13.65 -10.21 -6.87
N GLU A 140 -13.48 -9.47 -7.95
CA GLU A 140 -14.50 -8.68 -8.65
C GLU A 140 -14.92 -9.33 -9.97
#